data_AF-A0A356BA57-F1
#
_entry.id   AF-A0A356BA57-F1
#
_cell.length_a   1.000
_cell.length_b   1.000
_cell.length_c   1.000
_cell.angle_alpha   90.00
_cell.angle_beta   90.00
_cell.angle_gamma   90.00
#
_symmetry.space_group_name_H-M   'P 1'
#
loop_
_entity.id
_entity.type
_entity.pdbx_description
1 polymer ?
#
loop_
_entity_poly.entity_id
_entity_poly.type
_entity_poly.pdbx_seq_one_letter_code
_entity_poly.pdbx_strand_id
1 'polypeptide(L)'
;MTPFKLSLTAALVGSALLLASCGEKQNTAAPVKAEQRALTEADAVAFLDETATKLEQLYLESNRAEWIYSNFITEDTASLAADVNEKLTVEMVNLATAAAKFDQVALSDDSRRKLDKLKLALTLPAPQDAAKTAEMAKIVAELGGLYGKGKYCKADGKCLSLGDMSAIMASSRDYDEQLEMWQAWREISKPMRPLYTRLIELTNEGAKELGYADTGAMWRSKYDMPADDFAKELDRVWDQVKPLYESLHCHVRSKLSEQYGADKVPLDKPIPAHLLGNMWAQSWGNIYDIVAPKDADPGYDVTKLLEQHNYDEIKMVKGAEGFFTSLGFAPLPETFYQRSLFLKPADRDVECHASAWDLDAKDDLRIKMCIQRTGEEFSVIHHELGHNFYQRAYKDQPVYFQESANDGFHEA
;
A
#
# COMPACT_ATOMS: atom_id res chain seq x y z
N MET A 1 -38.92 -25.21 -23.99
CA MET A 1 -38.74 -26.57 -23.45
C MET A 1 -37.58 -26.47 -22.47
N THR A 2 -37.70 -26.48 -21.15
CA THR A 2 -38.73 -26.88 -20.18
C THR A 2 -38.38 -26.09 -18.90
N PRO A 3 -39.31 -25.34 -18.25
CA PRO A 3 -38.96 -24.53 -17.08
C PRO A 3 -39.14 -25.32 -15.78
N PHE A 4 -38.21 -25.11 -14.85
CA PHE A 4 -38.22 -25.70 -13.51
C PHE A 4 -39.24 -24.97 -12.61
N LYS A 5 -40.05 -25.75 -11.89
CA LYS A 5 -41.19 -25.30 -11.08
C LYS A 5 -40.75 -24.86 -9.69
N LEU A 6 -41.28 -23.73 -9.21
CA LEU A 6 -41.47 -23.46 -7.79
C LEU A 6 -42.64 -24.30 -7.24
N SER A 7 -42.51 -24.73 -6.00
CA SER A 7 -43.65 -25.14 -5.18
C SER A 7 -43.52 -24.55 -3.78
N LEU A 8 -44.33 -23.52 -3.56
CA LEU A 8 -44.81 -23.04 -2.27
C LEU A 8 -45.89 -24.02 -1.79
N THR A 9 -45.84 -24.48 -0.54
CA THR A 9 -47.06 -24.98 0.13
C THR A 9 -47.08 -24.53 1.57
N ALA A 10 -48.20 -23.92 1.92
CA ALA A 10 -48.49 -23.28 3.19
C ALA A 10 -49.34 -24.19 4.11
N ALA A 11 -49.35 -23.80 5.40
CA ALA A 11 -50.52 -23.73 6.28
C ALA A 11 -51.06 -24.98 7.03
N LEU A 12 -50.91 -24.89 8.36
CA LEU A 12 -51.96 -24.85 9.41
C LEU A 12 -52.67 -26.12 9.94
N VAL A 13 -52.51 -26.28 11.27
CA VAL A 13 -53.50 -26.63 12.33
C VAL A 13 -53.82 -28.11 12.61
N GLY A 14 -53.68 -28.48 13.90
CA GLY A 14 -54.31 -29.67 14.48
C GLY A 14 -53.86 -29.98 15.92
N SER A 15 -54.48 -29.32 16.89
CA SER A 15 -54.31 -29.54 18.33
C SER A 15 -54.61 -30.97 18.80
N ALA A 16 -53.84 -31.48 19.76
CA ALA A 16 -54.29 -32.46 20.74
C ALA A 16 -53.46 -32.36 22.04
N LEU A 17 -54.01 -31.66 23.02
CA LEU A 17 -53.66 -31.76 24.43
C LEU A 17 -54.17 -33.10 24.97
N LEU A 18 -53.29 -33.95 25.50
CA LEU A 18 -53.65 -34.90 26.56
C LEU A 18 -52.56 -34.95 27.63
N LEU A 19 -53.02 -34.73 28.85
CA LEU A 19 -52.32 -34.73 30.12
C LEU A 19 -51.59 -36.05 30.39
N ALA A 20 -50.32 -35.97 30.79
CA ALA A 20 -49.70 -36.95 31.67
C ALA A 20 -48.70 -36.23 32.58
N SER A 21 -49.16 -35.94 33.80
CA SER A 21 -48.36 -35.46 34.92
C SER A 21 -47.64 -36.67 35.53
N CYS A 22 -46.31 -36.69 35.50
CA CYS A 22 -45.46 -37.40 36.45
C CYS A 22 -44.19 -36.58 36.69
N GLY A 23 -43.92 -36.27 37.96
CA GLY A 23 -42.96 -35.27 38.38
C GLY A 23 -41.50 -35.60 38.06
N GLU A 24 -40.86 -34.71 37.32
CA GLU A 24 -39.41 -34.62 37.22
C GLU A 24 -38.93 -33.56 38.21
N LYS A 25 -38.02 -33.95 39.11
CA LYS A 25 -37.30 -33.04 39.98
C LYS A 25 -36.54 -32.04 39.11
N GLN A 26 -36.98 -30.79 39.08
CA GLN A 26 -36.18 -29.67 38.57
C GLN A 26 -34.95 -29.52 39.46
N ASN A 27 -33.84 -30.12 39.04
CA ASN A 27 -32.52 -29.64 39.41
C ASN A 27 -32.34 -28.29 38.71
N THR A 28 -32.69 -27.21 39.39
CA THR A 28 -32.23 -25.87 39.05
C THR A 28 -30.73 -25.81 39.32
N ALA A 29 -29.94 -26.31 38.37
CA ALA A 29 -28.53 -25.96 38.30
C ALA A 29 -28.46 -24.46 37.99
N ALA A 30 -27.92 -23.68 38.92
CA ALA A 30 -27.57 -22.29 38.68
C ALA A 30 -26.66 -22.22 37.43
N PRO A 31 -26.75 -21.17 36.60
CA PRO A 31 -25.83 -21.01 35.49
C PRO A 31 -24.42 -20.88 36.08
N VAL A 32 -23.62 -21.92 35.87
CA VAL A 32 -22.18 -21.87 36.16
C VAL A 32 -21.63 -20.79 35.23
N LYS A 33 -21.32 -19.61 35.78
CA LYS A 33 -20.43 -18.67 35.11
C LYS A 33 -19.15 -19.45 34.86
N ALA A 34 -18.89 -19.79 33.59
CA ALA A 34 -17.59 -20.30 33.21
C ALA A 34 -16.59 -19.20 33.58
N GLU A 35 -15.77 -19.42 34.61
CA GLU A 35 -14.63 -18.57 34.88
C GLU A 35 -13.75 -18.63 33.63
N GLN A 36 -13.67 -17.51 32.90
CA GLN A 36 -12.70 -17.38 31.81
C GLN A 36 -11.32 -17.54 32.43
N ARG A 37 -10.67 -18.68 32.14
CA ARG A 37 -9.28 -18.93 32.50
C ARG A 37 -8.44 -17.75 32.00
N ALA A 38 -7.64 -17.18 32.88
CA ALA A 38 -6.70 -16.11 32.53
C ALA A 38 -5.69 -16.63 31.50
N LEU A 39 -5.46 -15.85 30.44
CA LEU A 39 -4.48 -16.17 29.40
C LEU A 39 -3.06 -16.14 29.98
N THR A 40 -2.23 -17.08 29.55
CA THR A 40 -0.83 -17.24 29.99
C THR A 40 0.13 -17.06 28.82
N GLU A 41 1.44 -16.95 29.11
CA GLU A 41 2.48 -16.94 28.08
C GLU A 41 2.44 -18.19 27.19
N ALA A 42 2.18 -19.37 27.78
CA ALA A 42 2.06 -20.61 27.00
C ALA A 42 0.90 -20.57 26.00
N ASP A 43 -0.23 -19.94 26.38
CA ASP A 43 -1.36 -19.75 25.48
C ASP A 43 -1.01 -18.77 24.34
N ALA A 44 -0.20 -17.75 24.62
CA ALA A 44 0.27 -16.80 23.61
C ALA A 44 1.25 -17.44 22.62
N VAL A 45 2.19 -18.26 23.10
CA VAL A 45 3.14 -19.00 22.24
C VAL A 45 2.39 -19.97 21.33
N ALA A 46 1.45 -20.74 21.86
CA ALA A 46 0.63 -21.64 21.06
C ALA A 46 -0.16 -20.87 19.99
N PHE A 47 -0.76 -19.73 20.34
CA PHE A 47 -1.45 -18.86 19.39
C PHE A 47 -0.51 -18.36 18.28
N LEU A 48 0.71 -17.93 18.62
CA LEU A 48 1.70 -17.45 17.65
C LEU A 48 2.19 -18.57 16.70
N ASP A 49 2.37 -19.79 17.19
CA ASP A 49 2.81 -20.91 16.36
C ASP A 49 1.72 -21.34 15.35
N GLU A 50 0.47 -21.41 15.81
CA GLU A 50 -0.69 -21.67 14.94
C GLU A 50 -0.90 -20.55 13.92
N THR A 51 -0.76 -19.30 14.36
CA THR A 51 -0.90 -18.11 13.50
C THR A 51 0.19 -18.08 12.43
N ALA A 52 1.43 -18.42 12.76
CA ALA A 52 2.53 -18.41 11.79
C ALA A 52 2.24 -19.34 10.62
N THR A 53 1.86 -20.59 10.92
CA THR A 53 1.50 -21.59 9.90
C THR A 53 0.35 -21.12 9.02
N LYS A 54 -0.64 -20.44 9.62
CA LYS A 54 -1.80 -19.92 8.92
C LYS A 54 -1.44 -18.75 7.99
N LEU A 55 -0.63 -17.81 8.46
CA LEU A 55 -0.18 -16.66 7.68
C LEU A 55 0.65 -17.07 6.48
N GLU A 56 1.58 -18.01 6.64
CA GLU A 56 2.38 -18.54 5.53
C GLU A 56 1.51 -19.08 4.39
N GLN A 57 0.43 -19.79 4.73
CA GLN A 57 -0.52 -20.33 3.73
C GLN A 57 -1.33 -19.23 3.06
N LEU A 58 -1.84 -18.28 3.84
CA LEU A 58 -2.69 -17.20 3.33
C LEU A 58 -1.90 -16.22 2.44
N TYR A 59 -0.68 -15.85 2.85
CA TYR A 59 0.18 -14.99 2.04
C TYR A 59 0.56 -15.67 0.73
N LEU A 60 0.92 -16.96 0.75
CA LEU A 60 1.22 -17.70 -0.48
C LEU A 60 0.01 -17.74 -1.44
N GLU A 61 -1.20 -17.95 -0.91
CA GLU A 61 -2.43 -17.98 -1.71
C GLU A 61 -2.72 -16.59 -2.31
N SER A 62 -2.67 -15.54 -1.49
CA SER A 62 -2.89 -14.14 -1.90
C SER A 62 -1.86 -13.67 -2.91
N ASN A 63 -0.56 -13.84 -2.63
CA ASN A 63 0.53 -13.42 -3.52
C ASN A 63 0.44 -14.08 -4.89
N ARG A 64 -0.01 -15.35 -4.96
CA ARG A 64 -0.23 -16.04 -6.23
C ARG A 64 -1.43 -15.49 -7.00
N ALA A 65 -2.55 -15.26 -6.32
CA ALA A 65 -3.74 -14.70 -6.95
C ALA A 65 -3.49 -13.29 -7.48
N GLU A 66 -2.84 -12.45 -6.68
CA GLU A 66 -2.43 -11.10 -7.05
C GLU A 66 -1.43 -11.08 -8.20
N TRP A 67 -0.39 -11.93 -8.14
CA TRP A 67 0.55 -12.04 -9.25
C TRP A 67 -0.15 -12.39 -10.57
N ILE A 68 -1.12 -13.31 -10.54
CA ILE A 68 -1.91 -13.68 -11.72
C ILE A 68 -2.72 -12.48 -12.20
N TYR A 69 -3.47 -11.82 -11.32
CA TYR A 69 -4.29 -10.67 -11.67
C TYR A 69 -3.47 -9.53 -12.27
N SER A 70 -2.38 -9.11 -11.62
CA SER A 70 -1.51 -8.03 -12.11
C SER A 70 -0.84 -8.35 -13.47
N ASN A 71 -0.73 -9.64 -13.83
CA ASN A 71 -0.16 -10.07 -15.12
C ASN A 71 -1.21 -10.48 -16.16
N PHE A 72 -2.47 -10.60 -15.78
CA PHE A 72 -3.60 -11.02 -16.62
C PHE A 72 -4.87 -10.35 -16.12
N ILE A 73 -5.08 -9.08 -16.47
CA ILE A 73 -6.23 -8.31 -15.97
C ILE A 73 -7.48 -8.75 -16.73
N THR A 74 -8.35 -9.52 -16.07
CA THR A 74 -9.68 -9.92 -16.56
C THR A 74 -10.71 -9.82 -15.43
N GLU A 75 -12.00 -9.98 -15.75
CA GLU A 75 -13.05 -10.07 -14.73
C GLU A 75 -12.82 -11.27 -13.79
N ASP A 76 -12.46 -12.43 -14.35
CA ASP A 76 -12.26 -13.66 -13.59
C ASP A 76 -11.04 -13.57 -12.64
N THR A 77 -9.91 -13.04 -13.11
CA THR A 77 -8.70 -12.90 -12.28
C THR A 77 -8.85 -11.80 -11.23
N ALA A 78 -9.57 -10.72 -11.56
CA ALA A 78 -9.92 -9.68 -10.58
C ALA A 78 -10.80 -10.25 -9.46
N SER A 79 -11.82 -11.04 -9.82
CA SER A 79 -12.70 -11.68 -8.82
C SER A 79 -11.93 -12.67 -7.95
N LEU A 80 -11.05 -13.49 -8.55
CA LEU A 80 -10.22 -14.44 -7.81
C LEU A 80 -9.31 -13.74 -6.79
N ALA A 81 -8.61 -12.69 -7.23
CA ALA A 81 -7.74 -11.89 -6.37
C ALA A 81 -8.52 -11.23 -5.23
N ALA A 82 -9.69 -10.66 -5.54
CA ALA A 82 -10.58 -10.06 -4.54
C ALA A 82 -11.06 -11.07 -3.48
N ASP A 83 -11.52 -12.25 -3.88
CA ASP A 83 -12.00 -13.28 -2.96
C ASP A 83 -10.90 -13.75 -1.99
N VAL A 84 -9.68 -13.95 -2.49
CA VAL A 84 -8.54 -14.38 -1.67
C VAL A 84 -8.08 -13.27 -0.73
N ASN A 85 -8.05 -12.02 -1.20
CA ASN A 85 -7.68 -10.89 -0.35
C ASN A 85 -8.75 -10.55 0.70
N GLU A 86 -10.03 -10.74 0.41
CA GLU A 86 -11.10 -10.63 1.40
C GLU A 86 -10.86 -11.65 2.52
N LYS A 87 -10.60 -12.92 2.15
CA LYS A 87 -10.27 -13.98 3.10
C LYS A 87 -9.05 -13.63 3.95
N LEU A 88 -7.95 -13.17 3.34
CA LEU A 88 -6.75 -12.74 4.06
C LEU A 88 -7.05 -11.58 5.01
N THR A 89 -7.77 -10.55 4.54
CA THR A 89 -8.09 -9.35 5.33
C THR A 89 -8.94 -9.69 6.54
N VAL A 90 -10.01 -10.47 6.36
CA VAL A 90 -10.89 -10.92 7.45
C VAL A 90 -10.09 -11.70 8.49
N GLU A 91 -9.21 -12.59 8.03
CA GLU A 91 -8.38 -13.36 8.95
C GLU A 91 -7.37 -12.49 9.69
N MET A 92 -6.70 -11.55 9.01
CA MET A 92 -5.78 -10.61 9.65
C MET A 92 -6.45 -9.79 10.75
N VAL A 93 -7.69 -9.33 10.53
CA VAL A 93 -8.49 -8.62 11.54
C VAL A 93 -8.78 -9.52 12.74
N ASN A 94 -9.19 -10.78 12.50
CA ASN A 94 -9.46 -11.75 13.57
C ASN A 94 -8.19 -12.05 14.38
N LEU A 95 -7.06 -12.23 13.71
CA LEU A 95 -5.77 -12.52 14.31
C LEU A 95 -5.23 -11.33 15.13
N ALA A 96 -5.29 -10.11 14.61
CA ALA A 96 -4.91 -8.91 15.34
C ALA A 96 -5.79 -8.69 16.59
N THR A 97 -7.10 -8.91 16.44
CA THR A 97 -8.06 -8.85 17.56
C THR A 97 -7.77 -9.92 18.62
N ALA A 98 -7.41 -11.13 18.19
CA ALA A 98 -7.01 -12.20 19.10
C ALA A 98 -5.69 -11.85 19.82
N ALA A 99 -4.71 -11.26 19.13
CA ALA A 99 -3.47 -10.80 19.71
C ALA A 99 -3.68 -9.73 20.80
N ALA A 100 -4.61 -8.79 20.60
CA ALA A 100 -4.91 -7.75 21.58
C ALA A 100 -5.38 -8.31 22.95
N LYS A 101 -5.92 -9.54 23.00
CA LYS A 101 -6.30 -10.21 24.26
C LYS A 101 -5.10 -10.53 25.15
N PHE A 102 -3.89 -10.59 24.58
CA PHE A 102 -2.65 -10.86 25.29
C PHE A 102 -1.90 -9.58 25.72
N ASP A 103 -2.46 -8.38 25.50
CA ASP A 103 -1.78 -7.10 25.82
C ASP A 103 -1.38 -6.96 27.28
N GLN A 104 -2.18 -7.53 28.20
CA GLN A 104 -1.91 -7.49 29.65
C GLN A 104 -1.16 -8.72 30.18
N VAL A 105 -0.79 -9.67 29.31
CA VAL A 105 -0.04 -10.86 29.69
C VAL A 105 1.46 -10.53 29.69
N ALA A 106 2.17 -10.92 30.74
CA ALA A 106 3.63 -10.85 30.75
C ALA A 106 4.19 -11.91 29.79
N LEU A 107 4.99 -11.48 28.81
CA LEU A 107 5.54 -12.32 27.75
C LEU A 107 7.04 -12.04 27.61
N SER A 108 7.77 -13.00 27.05
CA SER A 108 9.10 -12.75 26.48
C SER A 108 9.08 -11.64 25.42
N ASP A 109 10.20 -10.95 25.24
CA ASP A 109 10.36 -9.87 24.25
C ASP A 109 10.03 -10.34 22.83
N ASP A 110 10.42 -11.56 22.47
CA ASP A 110 10.14 -12.16 21.16
C ASP A 110 8.63 -12.37 20.94
N SER A 111 7.92 -12.95 21.91
CA SER A 111 6.47 -13.16 21.81
C SER A 111 5.70 -11.85 21.80
N ARG A 112 6.13 -10.86 22.61
CA ARG A 112 5.54 -9.51 22.60
C ARG A 112 5.70 -8.88 21.21
N ARG A 113 6.91 -8.90 20.65
CA ARG A 113 7.19 -8.33 19.33
C ARG A 113 6.35 -8.98 18.23
N LYS A 114 6.22 -10.31 18.21
CA LYS A 114 5.39 -11.02 17.21
C LYS A 114 3.91 -10.63 17.28
N LEU A 115 3.35 -10.51 18.48
CA LEU A 115 1.97 -10.04 18.66
C LEU A 115 1.79 -8.60 18.20
N ASP A 116 2.74 -7.72 18.53
CA ASP A 116 2.68 -6.32 18.11
C ASP A 116 2.77 -6.20 16.58
N LYS A 117 3.65 -6.97 15.93
CA LYS A 117 3.72 -7.04 14.46
C LYS A 117 2.42 -7.53 13.83
N LEU A 118 1.76 -8.53 14.43
CA LEU A 118 0.45 -8.98 13.95
C LEU A 118 -0.61 -7.89 14.00
N LYS A 119 -0.62 -7.07 15.06
CA LYS A 119 -1.52 -5.90 15.14
C LYS A 119 -1.13 -4.84 14.12
N LEU A 120 0.16 -4.52 14.00
CA LEU A 120 0.70 -3.46 13.13
C LEU A 120 0.62 -3.77 11.64
N ALA A 121 0.42 -5.04 11.26
CA ALA A 121 0.19 -5.44 9.87
C ALA A 121 -1.13 -4.87 9.29
N LEU A 122 -2.05 -4.39 10.13
CA LEU A 122 -3.26 -3.69 9.69
C LEU A 122 -3.02 -2.19 9.50
N THR A 123 -2.78 -1.75 8.26
CA THR A 123 -2.63 -0.31 7.96
C THR A 123 -3.92 0.47 8.22
N LEU A 124 -5.08 -0.07 7.87
CA LEU A 124 -6.38 0.52 8.17
C LEU A 124 -7.10 -0.44 9.13
N PRO A 125 -6.93 -0.30 10.45
CA PRO A 125 -7.54 -1.21 11.41
C PRO A 125 -9.07 -1.02 11.43
N ALA A 126 -9.81 -2.04 11.03
CA ALA A 126 -11.27 -2.03 11.07
C ALA A 126 -11.79 -2.26 12.51
N PRO A 127 -12.92 -1.64 12.90
CA PRO A 127 -13.59 -1.98 14.15
C PRO A 127 -14.13 -3.42 14.16
N GLN A 128 -14.16 -4.08 15.31
CA GLN A 128 -14.70 -5.43 15.50
C GLN A 128 -16.19 -5.56 15.13
N ASP A 129 -16.93 -4.45 15.11
CA ASP A 129 -18.30 -4.43 14.61
C ASP A 129 -18.34 -4.77 13.10
N ALA A 130 -19.00 -5.88 12.77
CA ALA A 130 -19.05 -6.40 11.41
C ALA A 130 -19.72 -5.44 10.41
N ALA A 131 -20.72 -4.66 10.85
CA ALA A 131 -21.38 -3.69 9.98
C ALA A 131 -20.46 -2.50 9.69
N LYS A 132 -19.70 -2.04 10.70
CA LYS A 132 -18.68 -0.99 10.54
C LYS A 132 -17.49 -1.46 9.70
N THR A 133 -17.04 -2.70 9.85
CA THR A 133 -16.01 -3.30 8.97
C THR A 133 -16.48 -3.29 7.52
N ALA A 134 -17.72 -3.74 7.25
CA ALA A 134 -18.28 -3.75 5.90
C ALA A 134 -18.48 -2.32 5.34
N GLU A 135 -18.84 -1.36 6.19
CA GLU A 135 -18.89 0.07 5.82
C GLU A 135 -17.50 0.59 5.42
N MET A 136 -16.48 0.31 6.24
CA MET A 136 -15.10 0.73 5.98
C MET A 136 -14.59 0.19 4.65
N ALA A 137 -14.80 -1.10 4.37
CA ALA A 137 -14.39 -1.73 3.12
C ALA A 137 -15.02 -1.06 1.89
N LYS A 138 -16.31 -0.71 1.97
CA LYS A 138 -17.01 0.03 0.90
C LYS A 138 -16.43 1.43 0.71
N ILE A 139 -16.15 2.15 1.81
CA ILE A 139 -15.54 3.49 1.75
C ILE A 139 -14.17 3.44 1.10
N VAL A 140 -13.31 2.47 1.45
CA VAL A 140 -11.98 2.29 0.86
C VAL A 140 -12.09 2.02 -0.64
N ALA A 141 -12.98 1.12 -1.06
CA ALA A 141 -13.22 0.82 -2.47
C ALA A 141 -13.75 2.05 -3.24
N GLU A 142 -14.66 2.83 -2.65
CA GLU A 142 -15.21 4.03 -3.27
C GLU A 142 -14.16 5.14 -3.41
N LEU A 143 -13.35 5.37 -2.38
CA LEU A 143 -12.21 6.31 -2.43
C LEU A 143 -11.21 5.90 -3.53
N GLY A 144 -10.82 4.63 -3.59
CA GLY A 144 -9.94 4.11 -4.64
C GLY A 144 -10.54 4.29 -6.04
N GLY A 145 -11.84 4.02 -6.19
CA GLY A 145 -12.58 4.21 -7.43
C GLY A 145 -12.67 5.66 -7.88
N LEU A 146 -12.96 6.59 -6.97
CA LEU A 146 -13.02 8.04 -7.25
C LEU A 146 -11.67 8.58 -7.70
N TYR A 147 -10.58 8.15 -7.05
CA TYR A 147 -9.22 8.52 -7.42
C TYR A 147 -8.84 7.94 -8.79
N GLY A 148 -8.94 6.62 -8.95
CA GLY A 148 -8.47 5.92 -10.15
C GLY A 148 -9.26 6.24 -11.42
N LYS A 149 -10.56 6.54 -11.30
CA LYS A 149 -11.43 6.89 -12.44
C LYS A 149 -11.55 8.40 -12.67
N GLY A 150 -10.87 9.21 -11.84
CA GLY A 150 -10.87 10.66 -11.94
C GLY A 150 -10.43 11.15 -13.33
N LYS A 151 -11.29 11.93 -13.99
CA LYS A 151 -11.00 12.51 -15.31
C LYS A 151 -11.50 13.95 -15.39
N TYR A 152 -10.73 14.78 -16.07
CA TYR A 152 -11.11 16.14 -16.43
C TYR A 152 -11.41 16.23 -17.92
N CYS A 153 -12.61 16.66 -18.29
CA CYS A 153 -12.99 16.82 -19.69
C CYS A 153 -12.97 18.30 -20.08
N LYS A 154 -12.11 18.63 -21.04
CA LYS A 154 -12.04 19.96 -21.65
C LYS A 154 -13.31 20.26 -22.46
N ALA A 155 -13.53 21.53 -22.76
CA ALA A 155 -14.72 21.99 -23.49
C ALA A 155 -14.85 21.40 -24.91
N ASP A 156 -13.73 20.94 -25.49
CA ASP A 156 -13.68 20.26 -26.79
C ASP A 156 -14.08 18.77 -26.71
N GLY A 157 -14.42 18.26 -25.53
CA GLY A 157 -14.80 16.88 -25.28
C GLY A 157 -13.63 15.94 -25.02
N LYS A 158 -12.38 16.41 -25.06
CA LYS A 158 -11.21 15.59 -24.71
C LYS A 158 -11.12 15.43 -23.19
N CYS A 159 -11.16 14.18 -22.72
CA CYS A 159 -10.98 13.87 -21.30
C CYS A 159 -9.54 13.44 -21.01
N LEU A 160 -8.98 13.99 -19.94
CA LEU A 160 -7.64 13.75 -19.44
C LEU A 160 -7.75 12.95 -18.13
N SER A 161 -7.02 11.84 -18.06
CA SER A 161 -6.77 11.10 -16.82
C SER A 161 -5.77 11.85 -15.93
N LEU A 162 -5.58 11.39 -14.68
CA LEU A 162 -4.49 11.86 -13.82
C LEU A 162 -3.12 11.73 -14.50
N GLY A 163 -2.87 10.63 -15.21
CA GLY A 163 -1.63 10.42 -15.95
C GLY A 163 -1.43 11.47 -17.05
N ASP A 164 -2.46 11.73 -17.85
CA ASP A 164 -2.41 12.76 -18.90
C ASP A 164 -2.17 14.16 -18.30
N MET A 165 -2.89 14.51 -17.24
CA MET A 165 -2.70 15.78 -16.53
C MET A 165 -1.29 15.87 -15.93
N SER A 166 -0.75 14.78 -15.39
CA SER A 166 0.60 14.76 -14.80
C SER A 166 1.69 14.92 -15.85
N ALA A 167 1.52 14.33 -17.04
CA ALA A 167 2.43 14.53 -18.17
C ALA A 167 2.43 16.00 -18.65
N ILE A 168 1.26 16.65 -18.65
CA ILE A 168 1.15 18.09 -18.92
C ILE A 168 1.86 18.89 -17.82
N MET A 169 1.62 18.58 -16.54
CA MET A 169 2.30 19.26 -15.42
C MET A 169 3.83 19.12 -15.49
N ALA A 170 4.36 17.99 -15.96
CA ALA A 170 5.80 17.76 -16.08
C ALA A 170 6.45 18.57 -17.21
N SER A 171 5.77 18.67 -18.37
CA SER A 171 6.37 19.18 -19.61
C SER A 171 5.92 20.59 -20.01
N SER A 172 4.71 20.99 -19.63
CA SER A 172 4.18 22.31 -19.98
C SER A 172 4.97 23.40 -19.27
N ARG A 173 5.17 24.51 -19.98
CA ARG A 173 5.72 25.76 -19.43
C ARG A 173 4.71 26.90 -19.57
N ASP A 174 3.46 26.58 -19.87
CA ASP A 174 2.35 27.52 -19.84
C ASP A 174 1.79 27.60 -18.42
N TYR A 175 1.64 28.81 -17.88
CA TYR A 175 1.14 28.99 -16.51
C TYR A 175 -0.33 28.61 -16.39
N ASP A 176 -1.16 29.05 -17.34
CA ASP A 176 -2.61 28.91 -17.26
C ASP A 176 -3.04 27.46 -17.53
N GLU A 177 -2.33 26.76 -18.42
CA GLU A 177 -2.53 25.32 -18.63
C GLU A 177 -2.17 24.50 -17.38
N GLN A 178 -1.03 24.77 -16.74
CA GLN A 178 -0.66 24.09 -15.49
C GLN A 178 -1.66 24.39 -14.36
N LEU A 179 -2.14 25.63 -14.26
CA LEU A 179 -3.16 26.01 -13.30
C LEU A 179 -4.48 25.27 -13.56
N GLU A 180 -4.92 25.18 -14.81
CA GLU A 180 -6.11 24.44 -15.23
C GLU A 180 -6.01 22.97 -14.78
N MET A 181 -4.90 22.28 -15.08
CA MET A 181 -4.72 20.88 -14.71
C MET A 181 -4.71 20.68 -13.19
N TRP A 182 -4.01 21.56 -12.47
CA TRP A 182 -3.92 21.51 -11.00
C TRP A 182 -5.29 21.71 -10.34
N GLN A 183 -6.10 22.65 -10.84
CA GLN A 183 -7.43 22.93 -10.32
C GLN A 183 -8.41 21.81 -10.67
N ALA A 184 -8.39 21.36 -11.92
CA ALA A 184 -9.24 20.27 -12.40
C ALA A 184 -9.08 19.00 -11.55
N TRP A 185 -7.84 18.63 -11.21
CA TRP A 185 -7.60 17.49 -10.34
C TRP A 185 -8.18 17.66 -8.93
N ARG A 186 -8.16 18.89 -8.39
CA ARG A 186 -8.69 19.19 -7.05
C ARG A 186 -10.21 19.27 -7.02
N GLU A 187 -10.87 19.49 -8.15
CA GLU A 187 -12.33 19.34 -8.26
C GLU A 187 -12.74 17.87 -8.16
N ILE A 188 -11.95 16.94 -8.72
CA ILE A 188 -12.21 15.50 -8.66
C ILE A 188 -12.15 14.97 -7.22
N SER A 189 -11.29 15.54 -6.36
CA SER A 189 -11.12 15.05 -4.98
C SER A 189 -12.17 15.57 -3.98
N LYS A 190 -12.94 16.62 -4.31
CA LYS A 190 -13.94 17.20 -3.37
C LYS A 190 -14.95 16.19 -2.81
N PRO A 191 -15.54 15.27 -3.61
CA PRO A 191 -16.48 14.27 -3.10
C PRO A 191 -15.85 13.26 -2.13
N MET A 192 -14.53 13.13 -2.10
CA MET A 192 -13.82 12.19 -1.23
C MET A 192 -13.81 12.63 0.23
N ARG A 193 -13.99 13.93 0.52
CA ARG A 193 -13.89 14.48 1.88
C ARG A 193 -14.81 13.81 2.91
N PRO A 194 -16.13 13.65 2.70
CA PRO A 194 -17.00 12.98 3.67
C PRO A 194 -16.61 11.50 3.87
N LEU A 195 -16.26 10.79 2.79
CA LEU A 195 -15.81 9.40 2.84
C LEU A 195 -14.53 9.27 3.67
N TYR A 196 -13.55 10.13 3.43
CA TYR A 196 -12.29 10.13 4.17
C TYR A 196 -12.49 10.48 5.65
N THR A 197 -13.40 11.41 5.96
CA THR A 197 -13.74 11.74 7.36
C THR A 197 -14.29 10.51 8.08
N ARG A 198 -15.24 9.81 7.44
CA ARG A 198 -15.83 8.60 8.01
C ARG A 198 -14.83 7.45 8.12
N LEU A 199 -13.93 7.30 7.15
CA LEU A 199 -12.84 6.34 7.20
C LEU A 199 -11.99 6.54 8.46
N ILE A 200 -11.57 7.78 8.74
CA ILE A 200 -10.73 8.09 9.91
C ILE A 200 -11.45 7.85 11.24
N GLU A 201 -12.77 8.07 11.31
CA GLU A 201 -13.55 7.69 12.49
C GLU A 201 -13.49 6.18 12.75
N LEU A 202 -13.70 5.39 11.69
CA LEU A 202 -13.69 3.92 11.75
C LEU A 202 -12.29 3.39 12.09
N THR A 203 -11.24 3.90 11.45
CA THR A 203 -9.87 3.43 11.72
C THR A 203 -9.41 3.83 13.12
N ASN A 204 -9.85 4.97 13.65
CA ASN A 204 -9.54 5.34 15.04
C ASN A 204 -10.25 4.46 16.06
N GLU A 205 -11.48 4.03 15.77
CA GLU A 205 -12.19 3.05 16.61
C GLU A 205 -11.45 1.71 16.60
N GLY A 206 -11.10 1.17 15.42
CA GLY A 206 -10.31 -0.06 15.31
C GLY A 206 -8.94 0.03 15.98
N ALA A 207 -8.22 1.14 15.83
CA ALA A 207 -6.92 1.33 16.49
C ALA A 207 -7.03 1.26 18.03
N LYS A 208 -8.11 1.81 18.61
CA LYS A 208 -8.37 1.75 20.05
C LYS A 208 -8.67 0.35 20.55
N GLU A 209 -9.40 -0.43 19.76
CA GLU A 209 -9.67 -1.84 20.07
C GLU A 209 -8.39 -2.70 20.05
N LEU A 210 -7.38 -2.28 19.29
CA LEU A 210 -6.04 -2.89 19.25
C LEU A 210 -5.06 -2.34 20.31
N GLY A 211 -5.52 -1.46 21.20
CA GLY A 211 -4.73 -0.90 22.30
C GLY A 211 -3.96 0.38 21.99
N TYR A 212 -4.20 1.03 20.85
CA TYR A 212 -3.56 2.30 20.48
C TYR A 212 -4.45 3.52 20.77
N ALA A 213 -3.85 4.71 20.89
CA ALA A 213 -4.62 5.94 21.14
C ALA A 213 -5.49 6.35 19.94
N ASP A 214 -4.92 6.22 18.74
CA ASP A 214 -5.50 6.54 17.44
C ASP A 214 -4.72 5.84 16.31
N THR A 215 -5.21 5.92 15.07
CA THR A 215 -4.55 5.31 13.90
C THR A 215 -3.13 5.86 13.67
N GLY A 216 -2.90 7.15 13.93
CA GLY A 216 -1.59 7.77 13.73
C GLY A 216 -0.55 7.26 14.73
N ALA A 217 -0.95 7.08 16.00
CA ALA A 217 -0.10 6.49 17.03
C ALA A 217 0.25 5.04 16.69
N MET A 218 -0.71 4.28 16.16
CA MET A 218 -0.47 2.92 15.66
C MET A 218 0.55 2.91 14.53
N TRP A 219 0.42 3.78 13.52
CA TRP A 219 1.38 3.86 12.42
C TRP A 219 2.80 4.23 12.89
N ARG A 220 2.91 5.23 13.78
CA ARG A 220 4.22 5.64 14.33
C ARG A 220 4.85 4.57 15.21
N SER A 221 4.06 3.65 15.77
CA SER A 221 4.58 2.53 16.57
C SER A 221 5.39 1.51 15.75
N LYS A 222 5.30 1.55 14.41
CA LYS A 222 6.17 0.73 13.53
C LYS A 222 7.66 1.09 13.61
N TYR A 223 8.02 2.22 14.21
CA TYR A 223 9.41 2.67 14.34
C TYR A 223 10.09 2.18 15.63
N ASP A 224 9.48 1.21 16.34
CA ASP A 224 10.02 0.61 17.57
C ASP A 224 10.42 1.67 18.63
N MET A 225 9.66 2.76 18.68
CA MET A 225 9.85 3.88 19.62
C MET A 225 8.49 4.42 20.08
N PRO A 226 8.43 5.16 21.20
CA PRO A 226 7.19 5.85 21.59
C PRO A 226 6.67 6.75 20.47
N ALA A 227 5.38 6.66 20.16
CA ALA A 227 4.79 7.34 19.00
C ALA A 227 4.98 8.87 18.99
N ASP A 228 5.08 9.49 20.17
CA ASP A 228 5.30 10.94 20.31
C ASP A 228 6.77 11.34 20.10
N ASP A 229 7.71 10.42 20.29
CA ASP A 229 9.13 10.67 20.06
C ASP A 229 9.47 10.67 18.57
N PHE A 230 8.71 9.93 17.75
CA PHE A 230 8.84 9.97 16.28
C PHE A 230 8.67 11.39 15.73
N ALA A 231 7.66 12.13 16.20
CA ALA A 231 7.42 13.50 15.74
C ALA A 231 8.59 14.44 16.08
N LYS A 232 9.18 14.27 17.26
CA LYS A 232 10.36 15.06 17.68
C LYS A 232 11.57 14.77 16.80
N GLU A 233 11.77 13.50 16.44
CA GLU A 233 12.87 13.09 15.57
C GLU A 233 12.68 13.61 14.14
N LEU A 234 11.44 13.58 13.63
CA LEU A 234 11.10 14.19 12.34
C LEU A 234 11.41 15.70 12.32
N ASP A 235 10.98 16.45 13.35
CA ASP A 235 11.26 17.89 13.47
C ASP A 235 12.78 18.16 13.53
N ARG A 236 13.53 17.36 14.30
CA ARG A 236 14.98 17.46 14.42
C ARG A 236 15.68 17.29 13.07
N VAL A 237 15.28 16.29 12.28
CA VAL A 237 15.85 16.03 10.95
C VAL A 237 15.42 17.12 9.95
N TRP A 238 14.16 17.56 10.00
CA TRP A 238 13.69 18.67 9.18
C TRP A 238 14.51 19.95 9.39
N ASP A 239 14.80 20.32 10.64
CA ASP A 239 15.61 21.49 10.96
C ASP A 239 17.05 21.41 10.40
N GLN A 240 17.58 20.20 10.19
CA GLN A 240 18.88 20.00 9.55
C GLN A 240 18.82 20.18 8.03
N VAL A 241 17.72 19.78 7.39
CA VAL A 241 17.50 19.91 5.94
C VAL A 241 17.03 21.31 5.56
N LYS A 242 16.33 21.98 6.46
CA LYS A 242 15.67 23.27 6.24
C LYS A 242 16.57 24.34 5.61
N PRO A 243 17.84 24.58 6.04
CA PRO A 243 18.69 25.59 5.40
C PRO A 243 18.96 25.31 3.92
N LEU A 244 19.14 24.04 3.55
CA LEU A 244 19.29 23.62 2.16
C LEU A 244 17.97 23.82 1.39
N TYR A 245 16.85 23.39 1.97
CA TYR A 245 15.53 23.56 1.36
C TYR A 245 15.19 25.03 1.13
N GLU A 246 15.43 25.91 2.11
CA GLU A 246 15.16 27.36 1.99
C GLU A 246 16.03 27.99 0.90
N SER A 247 17.30 27.59 0.79
CA SER A 247 18.21 28.05 -0.27
C SER A 247 17.73 27.61 -1.65
N LEU A 248 17.37 26.32 -1.79
CA LEU A 248 16.82 25.75 -3.02
C LEU A 248 15.50 26.43 -3.39
N HIS A 249 14.57 26.55 -2.44
CA HIS A 249 13.28 27.21 -2.62
C HIS A 249 13.47 28.68 -3.08
N CYS A 250 14.39 29.43 -2.47
CA CYS A 250 14.68 30.81 -2.88
C CYS A 250 15.21 30.88 -4.32
N HIS A 251 16.15 30.01 -4.69
CA HIS A 251 16.70 29.93 -6.05
C HIS A 251 15.62 29.57 -7.07
N VAL A 252 14.85 28.51 -6.80
CA VAL A 252 13.76 28.03 -7.66
C VAL A 252 12.70 29.12 -7.82
N ARG A 253 12.29 29.79 -6.74
CA ARG A 253 11.34 30.92 -6.81
C ARG A 253 11.85 32.04 -7.72
N SER A 254 13.14 32.40 -7.61
CA SER A 254 13.75 33.42 -8.47
C SER A 254 13.69 33.01 -9.94
N LYS A 255 14.05 31.76 -10.26
CA LYS A 255 14.05 31.24 -11.63
C LYS A 255 12.64 31.14 -12.22
N LEU A 256 11.67 30.70 -11.42
CA LEU A 256 10.26 30.70 -11.82
C LEU A 256 9.73 32.14 -12.02
N SER A 257 10.16 33.11 -11.20
CA SER A 257 9.82 34.52 -11.42
C SER A 257 10.43 35.09 -12.70
N GLU A 258 11.65 34.71 -13.07
CA GLU A 258 12.27 35.07 -14.35
C GLU A 258 11.48 34.48 -15.53
N GLN A 259 11.00 33.23 -15.40
CA GLN A 259 10.28 32.51 -16.45
C GLN A 259 8.81 32.99 -16.62
N TYR A 260 8.09 33.16 -15.51
CA TYR A 260 6.64 33.39 -15.51
C TYR A 260 6.24 34.83 -15.20
N GLY A 261 7.17 35.68 -14.75
CA GLY A 261 6.90 37.05 -14.31
C GLY A 261 6.64 37.17 -12.81
N ALA A 262 7.02 38.31 -12.24
CA ALA A 262 6.88 38.60 -10.81
C ALA A 262 5.43 38.84 -10.37
N ASP A 263 4.51 39.10 -11.30
CA ASP A 263 3.07 39.16 -11.08
C ASP A 263 2.49 37.77 -10.77
N LYS A 264 3.04 36.73 -11.40
CA LYS A 264 2.64 35.32 -11.22
C LYS A 264 3.43 34.63 -10.10
N VAL A 265 4.72 34.95 -9.95
CA VAL A 265 5.61 34.39 -8.93
C VAL A 265 6.34 35.51 -8.18
N PRO A 266 5.70 36.15 -7.19
CA PRO A 266 6.33 37.21 -6.41
C PRO A 266 7.51 36.68 -5.57
N LEU A 267 8.62 37.43 -5.53
CA LEU A 267 9.85 37.02 -4.83
C LEU A 267 9.72 37.00 -3.30
N ASP A 268 8.66 37.57 -2.74
CA ASP A 268 8.39 37.65 -1.30
C ASP A 268 7.19 36.76 -0.86
N LYS A 269 6.66 35.92 -1.76
CA LYS A 269 5.54 35.01 -1.51
C LYS A 269 5.93 33.54 -1.70
N PRO A 270 5.13 32.57 -1.19
CA PRO A 270 5.31 31.16 -1.51
C PRO A 270 5.21 30.90 -3.02
N ILE A 271 5.88 29.86 -3.50
CA ILE A 271 5.78 29.44 -4.91
C ILE A 271 4.35 28.91 -5.18
N PRO A 272 3.70 29.31 -6.29
CA PRO A 272 2.44 28.69 -6.70
C PRO A 272 2.61 27.18 -6.93
N ALA A 273 1.80 26.36 -6.24
CA ALA A 273 1.97 24.90 -6.19
C ALA A 273 1.80 24.17 -7.53
N HIS A 274 1.34 24.85 -8.58
CA HIS A 274 1.15 24.26 -9.91
C HIS A 274 2.36 24.43 -10.84
N LEU A 275 3.45 25.07 -10.40
CA LEU A 275 4.61 25.40 -11.25
C LEU A 275 5.85 24.55 -11.01
N LEU A 276 5.71 23.45 -10.25
CA LEU A 276 6.85 22.65 -9.77
C LEU A 276 7.00 21.33 -10.52
N GLY A 277 6.41 21.21 -11.72
CA GLY A 277 6.62 20.05 -12.59
C GLY A 277 5.92 18.77 -12.14
N ASN A 278 5.07 18.83 -11.11
CA ASN A 278 4.39 17.70 -10.50
C ASN A 278 3.02 18.13 -9.94
N MET A 279 2.00 17.27 -10.04
CA MET A 279 0.60 17.56 -9.61
C MET A 279 0.47 18.00 -8.13
N TRP A 280 1.39 17.54 -7.29
CA TRP A 280 1.43 17.80 -5.84
C TRP A 280 2.67 18.57 -5.40
N ALA A 281 3.53 18.97 -6.35
CA ALA A 281 4.81 19.63 -6.06
C ALA A 281 5.74 18.86 -5.09
N GLN A 282 5.61 17.52 -5.04
CA GLN A 282 6.40 16.67 -4.13
C GLN A 282 7.83 16.42 -4.62
N SER A 283 8.10 16.62 -5.91
CA SER A 283 9.43 16.56 -6.53
C SER A 283 9.53 17.61 -7.64
N TRP A 284 10.70 18.23 -7.79
CA TRP A 284 10.92 19.38 -8.69
C TRP A 284 11.89 19.08 -9.84
N GLY A 285 12.21 17.80 -10.07
CA GLY A 285 13.17 17.39 -11.12
C GLY A 285 12.72 17.79 -12.53
N ASN A 286 11.41 17.81 -12.77
CA ASN A 286 10.82 18.11 -14.09
C ASN A 286 10.95 19.58 -14.53
N ILE A 287 11.41 20.48 -13.66
CA ILE A 287 11.67 21.90 -14.01
C ILE A 287 13.17 22.21 -14.11
N TYR A 288 14.03 21.18 -14.22
CA TYR A 288 15.48 21.35 -14.28
C TYR A 288 15.92 22.29 -15.41
N ASP A 289 15.28 22.23 -16.57
CA ASP A 289 15.49 23.15 -17.70
C ASP A 289 15.29 24.64 -17.34
N ILE A 290 14.41 24.95 -16.37
CA ILE A 290 14.16 26.32 -15.91
C ILE A 290 15.21 26.74 -14.86
N VAL A 291 15.59 25.83 -13.96
CA VAL A 291 16.31 26.18 -12.73
C VAL A 291 17.80 25.82 -12.75
N ALA A 292 18.26 25.07 -13.75
CA ALA A 292 19.65 24.66 -13.86
C ALA A 292 20.61 25.86 -13.86
N PRO A 293 21.75 25.77 -13.15
CA PRO A 293 22.81 26.75 -13.27
C PRO A 293 23.30 26.84 -14.72
N LYS A 294 23.61 28.06 -15.20
CA LYS A 294 24.02 28.29 -16.60
C LYS A 294 25.26 27.49 -17.04
N ASP A 295 26.16 27.22 -16.10
CA ASP A 295 27.41 26.50 -16.34
C ASP A 295 27.39 25.07 -15.78
N ALA A 296 26.21 24.52 -15.47
CA ALA A 296 26.11 23.15 -15.00
C ALA A 296 26.47 22.17 -16.12
N ASP A 297 27.33 21.19 -15.82
CA ASP A 297 27.51 20.02 -16.68
C ASP A 297 26.16 19.31 -16.79
N PRO A 298 25.61 19.11 -18.01
CA PRO A 298 24.35 18.39 -18.19
C PRO A 298 24.43 16.92 -17.70
N GLY A 299 25.63 16.40 -17.44
CA GLY A 299 25.85 15.03 -17.02
C GLY A 299 25.69 14.04 -18.19
N TYR A 300 25.56 12.76 -17.84
CA TYR A 300 25.36 11.71 -18.84
C TYR A 300 23.87 11.50 -19.13
N ASP A 301 23.53 11.49 -20.41
CA ASP A 301 22.24 11.02 -20.88
C ASP A 301 22.24 9.49 -20.94
N VAL A 302 21.88 8.86 -19.83
CA VAL A 302 21.89 7.40 -19.68
C VAL A 302 20.97 6.74 -20.71
N THR A 303 19.84 7.37 -21.07
CA THR A 303 18.94 6.87 -22.13
C THR A 303 19.69 6.74 -23.46
N LYS A 304 20.42 7.77 -23.88
CA LYS A 304 21.24 7.70 -25.10
C LYS A 304 22.35 6.65 -25.01
N LEU A 305 22.99 6.51 -23.85
CA LEU A 305 24.04 5.50 -23.66
C LEU A 305 23.48 4.07 -23.76
N LEU A 306 22.31 3.81 -23.16
CA LEU A 306 21.62 2.52 -23.27
C LEU A 306 21.31 2.18 -24.73
N GLU A 307 20.79 3.15 -25.50
CA GLU A 307 20.54 3.00 -26.93
C GLU A 307 21.84 2.74 -27.71
N GLN A 308 22.87 3.57 -27.53
CA GLN A 308 24.18 3.44 -28.19
C GLN A 308 24.84 2.08 -27.94
N HIS A 309 24.65 1.51 -26.76
CA HIS A 309 25.21 0.22 -26.36
C HIS A 309 24.23 -0.96 -26.54
N ASN A 310 23.12 -0.76 -27.25
CA ASN A 310 22.10 -1.77 -27.55
C ASN A 310 21.65 -2.53 -26.29
N TYR A 311 21.24 -1.80 -25.26
CA TYR A 311 20.59 -2.39 -24.09
C TYR A 311 19.14 -2.74 -24.41
N ASP A 312 18.79 -4.00 -24.15
CA ASP A 312 17.40 -4.44 -24.01
C ASP A 312 17.01 -4.50 -22.53
N GLU A 313 15.75 -4.80 -22.25
CA GLU A 313 15.15 -4.82 -20.92
C GLU A 313 15.89 -5.81 -20.00
N ILE A 314 16.22 -6.99 -20.51
CA ILE A 314 16.93 -8.03 -19.75
C ILE A 314 18.37 -7.62 -19.46
N LYS A 315 19.06 -6.98 -20.41
CA LYS A 315 20.43 -6.49 -20.22
C LYS A 315 20.46 -5.34 -19.21
N MET A 316 19.44 -4.50 -19.16
CA MET A 316 19.27 -3.50 -18.09
C MET A 316 19.13 -4.21 -16.74
N VAL A 317 18.25 -5.20 -16.61
CA VAL A 317 18.08 -5.96 -15.35
C VAL A 317 19.36 -6.66 -14.92
N LYS A 318 20.08 -7.32 -15.83
CA LYS A 318 21.38 -7.94 -15.53
C LYS A 318 22.45 -6.90 -15.17
N GLY A 319 22.41 -5.72 -15.76
CA GLY A 319 23.29 -4.60 -15.38
C GLY A 319 23.08 -4.18 -13.93
N ALA A 320 21.81 -4.03 -13.53
CA ALA A 320 21.44 -3.71 -12.15
C ALA A 320 21.76 -4.86 -11.17
N GLU A 321 21.49 -6.12 -11.53
CA GLU A 321 21.92 -7.29 -10.73
C GLU A 321 23.45 -7.32 -10.56
N GLY A 322 24.20 -6.94 -11.60
CA GLY A 322 25.64 -6.82 -11.58
C GLY A 322 26.15 -5.90 -10.46
N PHE A 323 25.42 -4.81 -10.18
CA PHE A 323 25.72 -3.94 -9.04
C PHE A 323 25.60 -4.70 -7.72
N PHE A 324 24.47 -5.34 -7.43
CA PHE A 324 24.28 -6.07 -6.17
C PHE A 324 25.25 -7.24 -6.00
N THR A 325 25.48 -8.02 -7.05
CA THR A 325 26.42 -9.14 -7.00
C THR A 325 27.87 -8.66 -6.82
N SER A 326 28.24 -7.48 -7.34
CA SER A 326 29.55 -6.88 -7.08
C SER A 326 29.77 -6.51 -5.61
N LEU A 327 28.70 -6.29 -4.85
CA LEU A 327 28.73 -6.05 -3.40
C LEU A 327 28.79 -7.35 -2.58
N GLY A 328 28.71 -8.52 -3.22
CA GLY A 328 28.79 -9.83 -2.59
C GLY A 328 27.45 -10.53 -2.34
N PHE A 329 26.33 -9.96 -2.81
CA PHE A 329 25.03 -10.65 -2.77
C PHE A 329 24.99 -11.83 -3.76
N ALA A 330 24.25 -12.88 -3.41
CA ALA A 330 24.05 -14.03 -4.29
C ALA A 330 23.19 -13.64 -5.51
N PRO A 331 23.51 -14.12 -6.72
CA PRO A 331 22.75 -13.79 -7.92
C PRO A 331 21.27 -14.20 -7.79
N LEU A 332 20.41 -13.52 -8.53
CA LEU A 332 19.00 -13.86 -8.65
C LEU A 332 18.85 -15.27 -9.25
N PRO A 333 17.83 -16.04 -8.84
CA PRO A 333 17.66 -17.41 -9.28
C PRO A 333 17.24 -17.43 -10.75
N GLU A 334 17.50 -18.52 -11.48
CA GLU A 334 17.07 -18.62 -12.89
C GLU A 334 15.55 -18.43 -13.06
N THR A 335 14.78 -18.88 -12.05
CA THR A 335 13.33 -18.71 -12.00
C THR A 335 12.89 -17.25 -12.02
N PHE A 336 13.70 -16.31 -11.52
CA PHE A 336 13.39 -14.88 -11.58
C PHE A 336 13.28 -14.41 -13.03
N TYR A 337 14.24 -14.77 -13.88
CA TYR A 337 14.22 -14.42 -15.30
C TYR A 337 13.15 -15.16 -16.09
N GLN A 338 12.74 -16.35 -15.64
CA GLN A 338 11.71 -17.15 -16.30
C GLN A 338 10.29 -16.69 -15.95
N ARG A 339 10.09 -16.13 -14.75
CA ARG A 339 8.74 -15.88 -14.19
C ARG A 339 8.38 -14.40 -14.05
N SER A 340 9.35 -13.49 -14.11
CA SER A 340 9.11 -12.05 -14.06
C SER A 340 8.50 -11.51 -15.34
N LEU A 341 7.84 -10.36 -15.24
CA LEU A 341 7.36 -9.59 -16.38
C LEU A 341 8.26 -8.38 -16.59
N PHE A 342 9.08 -8.41 -17.64
CA PHE A 342 10.03 -7.34 -17.98
C PHE A 342 9.52 -6.40 -19.08
N LEU A 343 8.55 -6.85 -19.87
CA LEU A 343 8.02 -6.12 -21.02
C LEU A 343 6.51 -6.23 -21.05
N LYS A 344 5.83 -5.15 -21.41
CA LYS A 344 4.38 -5.15 -21.62
C LYS A 344 4.01 -6.15 -22.73
N PRO A 345 3.20 -7.18 -22.47
CA PRO A 345 2.72 -8.08 -23.51
C PRO A 345 1.80 -7.33 -24.49
N ALA A 346 1.81 -7.75 -25.76
CA ALA A 346 0.93 -7.19 -26.78
C ALA A 346 -0.48 -7.82 -26.75
N ASP A 347 -0.62 -8.98 -26.13
CA ASP A 347 -1.79 -9.85 -26.21
C ASP A 347 -2.70 -9.80 -24.97
N ARG A 348 -2.32 -9.03 -23.94
CA ARG A 348 -3.11 -8.91 -22.69
C ARG A 348 -2.84 -7.61 -21.94
N ASP A 349 -3.80 -7.25 -21.09
CA ASP A 349 -3.67 -6.16 -20.15
C ASP A 349 -2.94 -6.61 -18.87
N VAL A 350 -2.06 -5.74 -18.40
CA VAL A 350 -1.19 -5.96 -17.22
C VAL A 350 -1.08 -4.65 -16.44
N GLU A 351 -0.79 -4.76 -15.15
CA GLU A 351 -0.44 -3.61 -14.33
C GLU A 351 1.02 -3.22 -14.59
N CYS A 352 1.25 -2.07 -15.22
CA CYS A 352 2.59 -1.66 -15.63
C CYS A 352 3.42 -0.94 -14.56
N HIS A 353 2.82 -0.53 -13.44
CA HIS A 353 3.56 0.07 -12.34
C HIS A 353 4.61 -0.92 -11.83
N ALA A 354 5.86 -0.48 -11.69
CA ALA A 354 6.95 -1.34 -11.25
C ALA A 354 6.66 -1.88 -9.85
N SER A 355 6.92 -3.18 -9.65
CA SER A 355 6.88 -3.79 -8.32
C SER A 355 7.70 -5.08 -8.24
N ALA A 356 8.26 -5.34 -7.06
CA ALA A 356 9.01 -6.52 -6.68
C ALA A 356 8.18 -7.47 -5.79
N TRP A 357 8.34 -8.78 -6.00
CA TRP A 357 7.49 -9.81 -5.40
C TRP A 357 8.30 -10.99 -4.89
N ASP A 358 7.92 -11.52 -3.74
CA ASP A 358 8.40 -12.78 -3.15
C ASP A 358 7.21 -13.72 -2.85
N LEU A 359 6.80 -14.51 -3.85
CA LEU A 359 5.51 -15.21 -3.76
C LEU A 359 5.44 -16.26 -2.65
N ASP A 360 6.57 -16.89 -2.33
CA ASP A 360 6.68 -17.94 -1.32
C ASP A 360 7.44 -17.52 -0.06
N ALA A 361 7.73 -16.22 0.08
CA ALA A 361 8.60 -15.65 1.10
C ALA A 361 9.99 -16.32 1.17
N LYS A 362 10.45 -16.94 0.07
CA LYS A 362 11.72 -17.68 0.00
C LYS A 362 12.52 -17.31 -1.24
N ASP A 363 12.36 -18.08 -2.31
CA ASP A 363 13.21 -17.99 -3.50
C ASP A 363 12.39 -17.81 -4.80
N ASP A 364 11.05 -17.75 -4.73
CA ASP A 364 10.19 -17.35 -5.86
C ASP A 364 10.10 -15.82 -5.96
N LEU A 365 11.26 -15.21 -6.22
CA LEU A 365 11.41 -13.77 -6.43
C LEU A 365 11.06 -13.40 -7.87
N ARG A 366 10.38 -12.27 -8.04
CA ARG A 366 9.98 -11.73 -9.35
C ARG A 366 9.96 -10.21 -9.33
N ILE A 367 10.06 -9.61 -10.52
CA ILE A 367 9.64 -8.23 -10.77
C ILE A 367 8.53 -8.18 -11.81
N LYS A 368 7.67 -7.18 -11.71
CA LYS A 368 6.63 -6.85 -12.70
C LYS A 368 6.80 -5.40 -13.11
N MET A 369 7.29 -5.19 -14.33
CA MET A 369 7.57 -3.86 -14.85
C MET A 369 7.45 -3.85 -16.38
N CYS A 370 6.84 -2.80 -16.93
CA CYS A 370 6.74 -2.60 -18.37
C CYS A 370 7.94 -1.77 -18.88
N ILE A 371 9.14 -2.34 -18.77
CA ILE A 371 10.42 -1.62 -18.88
C ILE A 371 10.49 -0.80 -20.17
N GLN A 372 10.70 0.51 -20.04
CA GLN A 372 11.16 1.35 -21.14
C GLN A 372 12.68 1.49 -21.10
N ARG A 373 13.32 1.65 -22.26
CA ARG A 373 14.79 1.70 -22.38
C ARG A 373 15.32 3.11 -22.08
N THR A 374 15.05 3.61 -20.88
CA THR A 374 15.44 4.95 -20.43
C THR A 374 16.34 4.88 -19.20
N GLY A 375 17.06 5.96 -18.93
CA GLY A 375 17.87 6.10 -17.71
C GLY A 375 17.03 6.12 -16.42
N GLU A 376 15.82 6.68 -16.48
CA GLU A 376 14.86 6.68 -15.35
C GLU A 376 14.45 5.25 -15.01
N GLU A 377 14.03 4.46 -16.01
CA GLU A 377 13.65 3.07 -15.80
C GLU A 377 14.83 2.20 -15.38
N PHE A 378 16.06 2.52 -15.82
CA PHE A 378 17.24 1.84 -15.31
C PHE A 378 17.46 2.08 -13.81
N SER A 379 17.16 3.30 -13.32
CA SER A 379 17.15 3.58 -11.88
C SER A 379 16.02 2.84 -11.15
N VAL A 380 14.83 2.78 -11.74
CA VAL A 380 13.69 2.02 -11.18
C VAL A 380 14.03 0.54 -11.06
N ILE A 381 14.71 -0.07 -12.04
CA ILE A 381 15.17 -1.46 -11.93
C ILE A 381 16.07 -1.66 -10.70
N HIS A 382 16.98 -0.72 -10.40
CA HIS A 382 17.83 -0.84 -9.21
C HIS A 382 17.00 -0.81 -7.93
N HIS A 383 15.99 0.07 -7.86
CA HIS A 383 15.06 0.14 -6.75
C HIS A 383 14.30 -1.19 -6.57
N GLU A 384 13.68 -1.72 -7.63
CA GLU A 384 12.92 -2.98 -7.55
C GLU A 384 13.81 -4.19 -7.21
N LEU A 385 15.04 -4.23 -7.74
CA LEU A 385 15.96 -5.29 -7.35
C LEU A 385 16.37 -5.15 -5.88
N GLY A 386 16.51 -3.92 -5.35
CA GLY A 386 16.73 -3.66 -3.93
C GLY A 386 15.70 -4.39 -3.05
N HIS A 387 14.42 -4.27 -3.40
CA HIS A 387 13.33 -5.01 -2.75
C HIS A 387 13.53 -6.53 -2.80
N ASN A 388 13.83 -7.11 -3.97
CA ASN A 388 14.05 -8.56 -4.08
C ASN A 388 15.27 -9.05 -3.29
N PHE A 389 16.37 -8.28 -3.28
CA PHE A 389 17.55 -8.62 -2.48
C PHE A 389 17.25 -8.55 -0.98
N TYR A 390 16.44 -7.58 -0.56
CA TYR A 390 15.98 -7.46 0.82
C TYR A 390 15.03 -8.62 1.20
N GLN A 391 14.05 -8.94 0.34
CA GLN A 391 13.12 -10.06 0.48
C GLN A 391 13.84 -11.38 0.70
N ARG A 392 14.87 -11.64 -0.13
CA ARG A 392 15.72 -12.81 0.03
C ARG A 392 16.49 -12.82 1.34
N ALA A 393 16.96 -11.66 1.80
CA ALA A 393 17.83 -11.57 2.98
C ALA A 393 17.11 -11.96 4.28
N TYR A 394 15.79 -11.71 4.39
CA TYR A 394 15.01 -12.08 5.56
C TYR A 394 14.27 -13.42 5.43
N LYS A 395 14.48 -14.20 4.36
CA LYS A 395 13.65 -15.40 4.09
C LYS A 395 13.64 -16.46 5.19
N ASP A 396 14.70 -16.50 6.01
CA ASP A 396 14.83 -17.44 7.13
C ASP A 396 14.28 -16.88 8.45
N GLN A 397 13.74 -15.66 8.44
CA GLN A 397 13.05 -15.08 9.59
C GLN A 397 11.64 -15.68 9.73
N PRO A 398 11.08 -15.71 10.95
CA PRO A 398 9.66 -15.98 11.15
C PRO A 398 8.78 -15.05 10.32
N VAL A 399 7.61 -15.52 9.88
CA VAL A 399 6.68 -14.74 9.04
C VAL A 399 6.34 -13.35 9.59
N TYR A 400 6.36 -13.17 10.93
CA TYR A 400 6.15 -11.89 11.60
C TYR A 400 7.25 -10.84 11.36
N PHE A 401 8.43 -11.29 10.92
CA PHE A 401 9.64 -10.47 10.74
C PHE A 401 10.15 -10.51 9.30
N GLN A 402 9.38 -11.08 8.37
CA GLN A 402 9.65 -11.07 6.93
C GLN A 402 9.20 -9.73 6.32
N GLU A 403 9.74 -8.64 6.85
CA GLU A 403 9.51 -7.26 6.43
C GLU A 403 10.77 -6.43 6.71
N SER A 404 10.77 -5.17 6.29
CA SER A 404 11.85 -4.24 6.61
C SER A 404 11.87 -3.87 8.10
N ALA A 405 13.02 -3.39 8.58
CA ALA A 405 13.15 -2.93 9.96
C ALA A 405 12.10 -1.85 10.33
N ASN A 406 11.79 -0.96 9.38
CA ASN A 406 10.63 -0.07 9.36
C ASN A 406 10.34 0.31 7.90
N ASP A 407 9.17 0.92 7.67
CA ASP A 407 8.69 1.29 6.32
C ASP A 407 9.73 2.14 5.53
N GLY A 408 10.57 2.95 6.21
CA GLY A 408 11.60 3.77 5.57
C GLY A 408 12.85 3.01 5.08
N PHE A 409 13.14 1.81 5.61
CA PHE A 409 14.26 0.97 5.14
C PHE A 409 13.94 0.24 3.84
N HIS A 410 12.66 0.03 3.53
CA HIS A 410 12.28 -0.67 2.30
C HIS A 410 12.48 0.23 1.08
N GLU A 411 12.16 1.52 1.22
CA GLU A 411 12.16 2.49 0.11
C GLU A 411 13.50 3.21 -0.11
N ALA A 412 14.49 3.00 0.77
CA ALA A 412 15.81 3.64 0.75
C ALA A 412 16.86 2.80 0.02
#